data_AF-A0A7W1DTJ9-F1
#
_entry.id   AF-A0A7W1DTJ9-F1
#
_cell.length_a   1.000
_cell.length_b   1.000
_cell.length_c   1.000
_cell.angle_alpha   90.00
_cell.angle_beta   90.00
_cell.angle_gamma   90.00
#
_symmetry.space_group_name_H-M   'P 1'
#
loop_
_entity.id
_entity.type
_entity.pdbx_description
1 polymer ?
#
loop_
_entity_poly.entity_id
_entity_poly.type
_entity_poly.pdbx_seq_one_letter_code
_entity_poly.pdbx_strand_id
1 'polypeptide(L)'
;GSICTTRIVAGIGVPMITAIAECARAGARTGVPIIADGGIRYSGDITKAMAVGASTCMIGSLFAGTDESPGEMILYQGRSFKEYRGMGSLGAMRRGSRDRYFQDEFDLDANPEAGEKLVPEGIEGRVAHKGSVAAMIHQLVGGLRAGMGYCGSPDIPSLQRDAKLIRVTPAGHREGHVHDVIITKEAPNYRVE
;
A
#
# COMPACT_ATOMS: atom_id res chain seq x y z
N GLY A 1 -1.31 4.43 4.05
CA GLY A 1 -1.12 2.97 3.90
C GLY A 1 -2.31 2.21 4.46
N SER A 2 -2.45 0.91 4.15
CA SER A 2 -3.61 0.07 4.53
C SER A 2 -3.83 -0.09 6.04
N ILE A 3 -2.78 0.06 6.84
CA ILE A 3 -2.78 -0.09 8.32
C ILE A 3 -2.49 1.23 9.04
N CYS A 4 -2.49 2.34 8.31
CA CYS A 4 -2.16 3.67 8.83
C CYS A 4 -3.45 4.43 9.14
N THR A 5 -3.50 5.04 10.31
CA THR A 5 -4.65 5.82 10.80
C THR A 5 -4.34 7.31 10.91
N THR A 6 -3.16 7.78 10.48
CA THR A 6 -2.74 9.21 10.48
C THR A 6 -3.84 10.17 10.00
N ARG A 7 -4.49 9.88 8.87
CA ARG A 7 -5.56 10.76 8.35
C ARG A 7 -6.76 10.87 9.29
N ILE A 8 -7.06 9.82 10.05
CA ILE A 8 -8.19 9.76 10.98
C ILE A 8 -7.79 10.36 12.33
N VAL A 9 -6.62 10.02 12.84
CA VAL A 9 -6.14 10.41 14.17
C VAL A 9 -5.62 11.85 14.17
N ALA A 10 -4.79 12.22 13.20
CA ALA A 10 -4.17 13.55 13.12
C ALA A 10 -4.87 14.49 12.13
N GLY A 11 -5.86 14.01 11.36
CA GLY A 11 -6.61 14.84 10.41
C GLY A 11 -5.81 15.31 9.19
N ILE A 12 -4.60 14.78 8.98
CA ILE A 12 -3.67 15.25 7.94
C ILE A 12 -3.40 14.18 6.88
N GLY A 13 -3.33 14.61 5.62
CA GLY A 13 -2.86 13.79 4.51
C GLY A 13 -3.42 14.22 3.15
N VAL A 14 -2.76 13.76 2.08
CA VAL A 14 -3.13 14.07 0.69
C VAL A 14 -3.49 12.77 -0.05
N PRO A 15 -4.55 12.71 -0.87
CA PRO A 15 -4.85 11.57 -1.74
C PRO A 15 -3.64 11.17 -2.60
N MET A 16 -3.32 9.87 -2.64
CA MET A 16 -2.01 9.39 -3.11
C MET A 16 -1.69 9.78 -4.56
N ILE A 17 -2.67 9.69 -5.47
CA ILE A 17 -2.48 10.07 -6.87
C ILE A 17 -2.10 11.56 -6.99
N THR A 18 -2.78 12.43 -6.25
CA THR A 18 -2.46 13.87 -6.21
C THR A 18 -1.09 14.10 -5.60
N ALA A 19 -0.78 13.45 -4.48
CA ALA A 19 0.52 13.58 -3.82
C ALA A 19 1.68 13.21 -4.74
N ILE A 20 1.58 12.08 -5.45
CA ILE A 20 2.61 11.67 -6.42
C ILE A 20 2.73 12.71 -7.53
N ALA A 21 1.61 13.12 -8.14
CA ALA A 21 1.61 14.07 -9.25
C ALA A 21 2.23 15.42 -8.88
N GLU A 22 1.92 15.93 -7.68
CA GLU A 22 2.45 17.21 -7.20
C GLU A 22 3.93 17.12 -6.84
N CYS A 23 4.36 16.06 -6.16
CA CYS A 23 5.78 15.82 -5.88
C CYS A 23 6.58 15.65 -7.18
N ALA A 24 6.04 14.92 -8.17
CA ALA A 24 6.67 14.70 -9.48
C ALA A 24 6.82 16.01 -10.24
N ARG A 25 5.80 16.86 -10.22
CA ARG A 25 5.87 18.18 -10.84
C ARG A 25 6.90 19.07 -10.17
N ALA A 26 6.97 19.08 -8.84
CA ALA A 26 7.96 19.85 -8.10
C ALA A 26 9.39 19.37 -8.36
N GLY A 27 9.59 18.05 -8.45
CA GLY A 27 10.90 17.41 -8.66
C GLY A 27 11.35 17.33 -10.13
N ALA A 28 10.51 17.66 -11.11
CA ALA A 28 10.74 17.36 -12.53
C ALA A 28 12.10 17.84 -13.09
N ARG A 29 12.61 18.98 -12.62
CA ARG A 29 13.90 19.54 -13.08
C ARG A 29 15.14 19.01 -12.34
N THR A 30 14.94 18.25 -11.27
CA THR A 30 16.03 17.80 -10.39
C THR A 30 16.60 16.45 -10.82
N GLY A 31 15.88 15.69 -11.65
CA GLY A 31 16.23 14.31 -11.98
C GLY A 31 16.10 13.34 -10.81
N VAL A 32 15.56 13.77 -9.66
CA VAL A 32 15.37 12.93 -8.48
C VAL A 32 14.13 12.04 -8.68
N PRO A 33 14.27 10.70 -8.57
CA PRO A 33 13.14 9.78 -8.73
C PRO A 33 12.20 9.83 -7.52
N ILE A 34 10.94 9.44 -7.75
CA ILE A 34 9.90 9.42 -6.71
C ILE A 34 9.45 7.98 -6.45
N ILE A 35 9.31 7.65 -5.17
CA ILE A 35 8.74 6.39 -4.72
C ILE A 35 7.29 6.63 -4.28
N ALA A 36 6.34 5.94 -4.92
CA ALA A 36 4.96 5.91 -4.46
C ALA A 36 4.81 4.90 -3.31
N ASP A 37 4.75 5.39 -2.07
CA ASP A 37 4.66 4.54 -0.88
C ASP A 37 3.24 4.44 -0.30
N GLY A 38 2.68 3.24 -0.40
CA GLY A 38 1.44 2.86 0.26
C GLY A 38 0.15 3.11 -0.56
N GLY A 39 -0.89 2.37 -0.20
CA GLY A 39 -2.21 2.47 -0.85
C GLY A 39 -2.37 1.64 -2.13
N ILE A 40 -1.33 0.94 -2.58
CA ILE A 40 -1.40 -0.03 -3.68
C ILE A 40 -2.17 -1.27 -3.23
N ARG A 41 -3.30 -1.54 -3.88
CA ARG A 41 -4.17 -2.70 -3.58
C ARG A 41 -4.17 -3.70 -4.73
N TYR A 42 -4.10 -3.20 -5.96
CA TYR A 42 -4.10 -4.02 -7.18
C TYR A 42 -2.94 -3.62 -8.09
N SER A 43 -2.55 -4.50 -9.02
CA SER A 43 -1.52 -4.20 -10.03
C SER A 43 -1.84 -2.97 -10.88
N GLY A 44 -3.13 -2.70 -11.14
CA GLY A 44 -3.58 -1.48 -11.81
C GLY A 44 -3.25 -0.19 -11.04
N ASP A 45 -3.14 -0.24 -9.71
CA ASP A 45 -2.74 0.93 -8.92
C ASP A 45 -1.25 1.27 -9.14
N ILE A 46 -0.40 0.27 -9.40
CA ILE A 46 1.01 0.48 -9.78
C ILE A 46 1.08 1.23 -11.10
N THR A 47 0.29 0.81 -12.10
CA THR A 47 0.23 1.48 -13.41
C THR A 47 -0.19 2.94 -13.24
N LYS A 48 -1.23 3.22 -12.43
CA LYS A 48 -1.70 4.58 -12.16
C LYS A 48 -0.64 5.42 -11.44
N ALA A 49 0.04 4.86 -10.43
CA ALA A 49 1.09 5.55 -9.70
C ALA A 49 2.26 5.93 -10.61
N MET A 50 2.72 5.00 -11.45
CA MET A 50 3.77 5.26 -12.43
C MET A 50 3.33 6.30 -13.47
N ALA A 51 2.09 6.21 -13.98
CA ALA A 51 1.55 7.16 -14.95
C ALA A 51 1.51 8.61 -14.44
N VAL A 52 1.41 8.83 -13.13
CA VAL A 52 1.43 10.19 -12.54
C VAL A 52 2.80 10.64 -12.03
N GLY A 53 3.88 9.92 -12.38
CA GLY A 53 5.25 10.39 -12.17
C GLY A 53 6.06 9.63 -11.13
N ALA A 54 5.55 8.55 -10.52
CA ALA A 54 6.38 7.68 -9.68
C ALA A 54 7.35 6.86 -10.53
N SER A 55 8.60 6.75 -10.08
CA SER A 55 9.62 5.89 -10.70
C SER A 55 9.52 4.46 -10.20
N THR A 56 9.16 4.28 -8.92
CA THR A 56 8.97 2.98 -8.27
C THR A 56 7.79 3.03 -7.29
N CYS A 57 7.32 1.86 -6.85
CA CYS A 57 6.27 1.74 -5.83
C CYS A 57 6.81 0.96 -4.63
N MET A 58 6.51 1.44 -3.42
CA MET A 58 6.74 0.70 -2.17
C MET A 58 5.41 0.08 -1.72
N ILE A 59 5.44 -1.22 -1.42
CA ILE A 59 4.24 -2.03 -1.18
C ILE A 59 4.42 -2.81 0.11
N GLY A 60 3.47 -2.65 1.04
CA GLY A 60 3.42 -3.41 2.29
C GLY A 60 2.43 -4.58 2.23
N SER A 61 1.11 -4.28 2.23
CA SER A 61 0.05 -5.28 2.45
C SER A 61 0.02 -6.42 1.45
N LEU A 62 0.45 -6.21 0.20
CA LEU A 62 0.49 -7.29 -0.80
C LEU A 62 1.61 -8.29 -0.51
N PHE A 63 2.71 -7.85 0.11
CA PHE A 63 3.84 -8.70 0.48
C PHE A 63 3.77 -9.22 1.91
N ALA A 64 2.98 -8.60 2.79
CA ALA A 64 2.90 -8.99 4.20
C ALA A 64 2.47 -10.46 4.43
N GLY A 65 1.66 -11.03 3.52
CA GLY A 65 1.18 -12.41 3.63
C GLY A 65 2.01 -13.45 2.89
N THR A 66 3.18 -13.09 2.34
CA THR A 66 3.99 -14.02 1.55
C THR A 66 4.84 -14.93 2.42
N ASP A 67 5.34 -16.03 1.84
CA ASP A 67 6.20 -16.99 2.55
C ASP A 67 7.44 -16.32 3.15
N GLU A 68 8.04 -15.39 2.41
CA GLU A 68 9.29 -14.70 2.73
C GLU A 68 9.12 -13.52 3.70
N SER A 69 7.87 -13.10 3.97
CA SER A 69 7.62 -12.02 4.94
C SER A 69 7.98 -12.48 6.36
N PRO A 70 8.40 -11.58 7.26
CA PRO A 70 8.65 -11.94 8.65
C PRO A 70 7.35 -12.34 9.38
N GLY A 71 7.49 -13.03 10.50
CA GLY A 71 6.37 -13.45 11.36
C GLY A 71 5.89 -14.88 11.09
N GLU A 72 5.23 -15.45 12.09
CA GLU A 72 4.75 -16.83 12.02
C GLU A 72 3.42 -16.94 11.27
N MET A 73 3.19 -18.13 10.72
CA MET A 73 1.93 -18.51 10.11
C MET A 73 0.89 -18.81 11.19
N ILE A 74 -0.22 -18.09 11.16
CA ILE A 74 -1.33 -18.23 12.11
C ILE A 74 -2.47 -18.99 11.44
N LEU A 75 -2.86 -20.14 12.00
CA LEU A 75 -4.06 -20.85 11.57
C LEU A 75 -5.27 -20.30 12.32
N TYR A 76 -6.27 -19.79 11.59
CA TYR A 76 -7.50 -19.27 12.18
C TYR A 76 -8.71 -19.67 11.33
N GLN A 77 -9.69 -20.33 11.94
CA GLN A 77 -10.90 -20.83 11.26
C GLN A 77 -10.60 -21.62 9.97
N GLY A 78 -9.57 -22.48 10.01
CA GLY A 78 -9.17 -23.31 8.88
C GLY A 78 -8.48 -22.56 7.73
N ARG A 79 -8.15 -21.27 7.89
CA ARG A 79 -7.40 -20.47 6.93
C ARG A 79 -6.07 -20.00 7.53
N SER A 80 -5.07 -19.91 6.67
CA SER A 80 -3.72 -19.46 7.04
C SER A 80 -3.57 -17.95 6.88
N PHE A 81 -3.00 -17.30 7.88
CA PHE A 81 -2.76 -15.86 7.94
C PHE A 81 -1.32 -15.56 8.39
N LYS A 82 -0.86 -14.32 8.19
CA LYS A 82 0.34 -13.76 8.82
C LYS A 82 0.03 -12.45 9.51
N GLU A 83 0.79 -12.13 10.56
CA GLU A 83 0.70 -10.85 11.27
C GLU A 83 1.14 -9.70 10.35
N TYR A 84 0.42 -8.58 10.40
CA TYR A 84 0.77 -7.36 9.67
C TYR A 84 0.37 -6.13 10.49
N ARG A 85 1.34 -5.25 10.76
CA ARG A 85 1.12 -4.09 11.63
C ARG A 85 1.75 -2.81 11.10
N GLY A 86 1.12 -1.69 11.43
CA GLY A 86 1.63 -0.35 11.15
C GLY A 86 2.84 -0.06 12.00
N MET A 87 3.81 0.67 11.46
CA MET A 87 4.96 1.12 12.26
C MET A 87 4.54 2.10 13.37
N GLY A 88 3.37 2.73 13.26
CA GLY A 88 2.76 3.58 14.29
C GLY A 88 1.79 2.83 15.21
N SER A 89 1.79 1.50 15.16
CA SER A 89 1.04 0.69 16.13
C SER A 89 1.76 0.62 17.48
N LEU A 90 1.02 0.36 18.55
CA LEU A 90 1.59 0.27 19.90
C LEU A 90 2.71 -0.78 20.01
N GLY A 91 2.50 -1.97 19.44
CA GLY A 91 3.47 -3.06 19.46
C GLY A 91 4.71 -2.79 18.61
N ALA A 92 4.60 -1.98 17.55
CA ALA A 92 5.76 -1.51 16.79
C ALA A 92 6.52 -0.40 17.55
N MET A 93 5.80 0.60 18.06
CA MET A 93 6.38 1.74 18.78
C MET A 93 7.12 1.30 20.04
N ARG A 94 6.58 0.34 20.79
CA ARG A 94 7.27 -0.27 21.94
C ARG A 94 8.60 -0.96 21.57
N ARG A 95 8.80 -1.30 20.30
CA ARG A 95 10.04 -1.90 19.78
C ARG A 95 10.94 -0.91 19.03
N GLY A 96 10.70 0.40 19.20
CA GLY A 96 11.63 1.44 18.75
C GLY A 96 11.27 2.11 17.42
N SER A 97 10.01 2.09 16.98
CA SER A 97 9.57 2.86 15.80
C SER A 97 8.93 4.21 16.14
N ARG A 98 9.15 4.70 17.36
CA ARG A 98 8.55 5.93 17.92
C ARG A 98 9.10 7.21 17.27
N ASP A 99 10.36 7.19 16.88
CA ASP A 99 11.10 8.29 16.24
C ASP A 99 10.42 8.74 14.96
N ARG A 100 9.90 7.78 14.21
CA ARG A 100 9.18 8.01 12.95
C ARG A 100 7.89 8.82 13.11
N TYR A 101 7.35 8.87 14.33
CA TYR A 101 6.12 9.57 14.66
C TYR A 101 6.37 10.76 15.59
N PHE A 102 7.63 11.15 15.81
CA PHE A 102 8.03 12.22 16.70
C PHE A 102 7.53 12.02 18.15
N GLN A 103 7.50 10.75 18.60
CA GLN A 103 7.04 10.32 19.93
C GLN A 103 8.19 9.79 20.81
N ASP A 104 9.42 10.28 20.60
CA ASP A 104 10.63 9.82 21.32
C ASP A 104 10.74 10.35 22.75
N GLU A 105 10.05 11.44 23.07
CA GLU A 105 10.11 12.07 24.39
C GLU A 105 9.32 11.31 25.47
N PHE A 106 8.46 10.36 25.07
CA PHE A 106 7.62 9.59 26.00
C PHE A 106 8.40 8.43 26.68
N ASP A 107 8.79 8.59 27.94
CA ASP A 107 9.45 7.53 28.70
C ASP A 107 8.48 6.37 29.02
N LEU A 108 8.74 5.18 28.48
CA LEU A 108 7.90 3.99 28.69
C LEU A 108 8.25 3.22 29.98
N ASP A 109 9.41 3.50 30.58
CA ASP A 109 9.94 2.78 31.74
C ASP A 109 9.63 3.48 33.06
N ALA A 110 9.15 4.73 33.02
CA ALA A 110 8.97 5.57 34.21
C ALA A 110 7.73 5.23 35.07
N ASN A 111 6.63 4.73 34.50
CA ASN A 111 5.44 4.30 35.27
C ASN A 111 4.40 3.55 34.40
N PRO A 112 4.05 2.28 34.66
CA PRO A 112 3.04 1.56 33.86
C PRO A 112 1.62 2.17 33.98
N GLU A 113 1.34 2.97 35.01
CA GLU A 113 0.05 3.68 35.15
C GLU A 113 0.11 5.17 34.78
N ALA A 114 1.30 5.78 34.66
CA ALA A 114 1.47 7.22 34.43
C ALA A 114 2.38 7.62 33.24
N GLY A 115 2.93 6.65 32.48
CA GLY A 115 3.65 6.93 31.24
C GLY A 115 2.68 7.42 30.16
N GLU A 116 2.83 8.69 29.76
CA GLU A 116 2.00 9.38 28.78
C GLU A 116 1.66 8.47 27.60
N LYS A 117 0.35 8.21 27.43
CA LYS A 117 -0.18 7.20 26.52
C LYS A 117 0.20 7.56 25.09
N LEU A 118 1.13 6.80 24.49
CA LEU A 118 1.43 6.86 23.06
C LEU A 118 0.13 6.97 22.25
N VAL A 119 0.10 7.85 21.26
CA VAL A 119 -1.06 8.04 20.39
C VAL A 119 -0.78 7.30 19.08
N PRO A 120 -1.29 6.07 18.89
CA PRO A 120 -0.94 5.27 17.73
C PRO A 120 -1.59 5.78 16.44
N GLU A 121 -0.77 5.90 15.40
CA GLU A 121 -1.17 6.22 14.03
C GLU A 121 -1.14 4.99 13.10
N GLY A 122 -1.14 3.80 13.69
CA GLY A 122 -1.28 2.55 12.98
C GLY A 122 -1.97 1.47 13.80
N ILE A 123 -2.48 0.46 13.10
CA ILE A 123 -3.16 -0.70 13.70
C ILE A 123 -2.32 -1.97 13.54
N GLU A 124 -2.66 -2.98 14.32
CA GLU A 124 -2.15 -4.35 14.21
C GLU A 124 -3.26 -5.23 13.67
N GLY A 125 -2.93 -6.11 12.75
CA GLY A 125 -3.90 -6.98 12.11
C GLY A 125 -3.25 -8.23 11.53
N ARG A 126 -4.04 -8.94 10.74
CA ARG A 126 -3.61 -10.15 10.03
C ARG A 126 -4.02 -10.06 8.57
N VAL A 127 -3.19 -10.62 7.70
CA VAL A 127 -3.47 -10.74 6.27
C VAL A 127 -3.51 -12.21 5.89
N ALA A 128 -4.39 -12.57 4.94
CA ALA A 128 -4.42 -13.93 4.43
C ALA A 128 -3.06 -14.31 3.84
N HIS A 129 -2.70 -15.58 3.96
CA HIS A 129 -1.52 -16.14 3.29
C HIS A 129 -1.64 -16.01 1.76
N LYS A 130 -0.54 -15.65 1.11
CA LYS A 130 -0.48 -15.30 -0.33
C LYS A 130 0.49 -16.17 -1.13
N GLY A 131 1.13 -17.16 -0.51
CA GLY A 131 2.20 -17.95 -1.14
C GLY A 131 3.47 -17.15 -1.34
N SER A 132 4.28 -17.50 -2.33
CA SER A 132 5.60 -16.88 -2.53
C SER A 132 5.52 -15.46 -3.08
N VAL A 133 6.48 -14.63 -2.69
CA VAL A 133 6.64 -13.26 -3.22
C VAL A 133 6.89 -13.28 -4.72
N ALA A 134 7.58 -14.31 -5.24
CA ALA A 134 7.86 -14.46 -6.66
C ALA A 134 6.56 -14.58 -7.49
N ALA A 135 5.60 -15.39 -7.03
CA ALA A 135 4.30 -15.52 -7.68
C ALA A 135 3.51 -14.21 -7.64
N MET A 136 3.57 -13.48 -6.53
CA MET A 136 2.94 -12.17 -6.39
C MET A 136 3.56 -11.15 -7.36
N ILE A 137 4.89 -11.03 -7.40
CA ILE A 137 5.62 -10.12 -8.31
C ILE A 137 5.27 -10.43 -9.76
N HIS A 138 5.19 -11.70 -10.15
CA HIS A 138 4.78 -12.09 -11.50
C HIS A 138 3.41 -11.50 -11.87
N GLN A 139 2.41 -11.59 -10.98
CA GLN A 139 1.09 -11.02 -11.23
C GLN A 139 1.11 -9.48 -11.27
N LEU A 140 1.86 -8.84 -10.38
CA LEU A 140 1.98 -7.38 -10.33
C LEU A 140 2.65 -6.82 -11.60
N VAL A 141 3.78 -7.41 -12.01
CA VAL A 141 4.50 -7.03 -13.23
C VAL A 141 3.67 -7.35 -14.47
N GLY A 142 2.95 -8.48 -14.51
CA GLY A 142 2.03 -8.81 -15.59
C GLY A 142 0.94 -7.75 -15.76
N GLY A 143 0.32 -7.31 -14.65
CA GLY A 143 -0.67 -6.23 -14.68
C GLY A 143 -0.11 -4.88 -15.13
N LEU A 144 1.11 -4.53 -14.69
CA LEU A 144 1.78 -3.31 -15.15
C LEU A 144 2.07 -3.36 -16.65
N ARG A 145 2.61 -4.48 -17.15
CA ARG A 145 2.88 -4.67 -18.59
C ARG A 145 1.60 -4.57 -19.43
N ALA A 146 0.49 -5.14 -18.95
CA ALA A 146 -0.80 -5.01 -19.61
C ALA A 146 -1.27 -3.54 -19.63
N GLY A 147 -1.15 -2.82 -18.52
CA GLY A 147 -1.46 -1.40 -18.43
C GLY A 147 -0.63 -0.54 -19.40
N MET A 148 0.69 -0.77 -19.45
CA MET A 148 1.59 -0.12 -20.40
C MET A 148 1.22 -0.46 -21.85
N GLY A 149 0.82 -1.70 -22.13
CA GLY A 149 0.32 -2.14 -23.44
C GLY A 149 -0.91 -1.35 -23.90
N TYR A 150 -1.92 -1.20 -23.03
CA TYR A 150 -3.11 -0.39 -23.32
C TYR A 150 -2.78 1.10 -23.53
N CYS A 151 -1.78 1.62 -22.82
CA CYS A 151 -1.30 2.99 -22.98
C CYS A 151 -0.33 3.17 -24.16
N GLY A 152 0.01 2.11 -24.90
CA GLY A 152 1.00 2.18 -25.99
C GLY A 152 2.39 2.63 -25.53
N SER A 153 2.76 2.36 -24.28
CA SER A 153 3.98 2.86 -23.65
C SER A 153 5.07 1.78 -23.63
N PRO A 154 6.17 1.92 -24.40
CA PRO A 154 7.23 0.90 -24.44
C PRO A 154 8.08 0.86 -23.16
N ASP A 155 8.11 1.96 -22.39
CA ASP A 155 8.90 2.12 -21.18
C ASP A 155 8.18 3.03 -20.15
N ILE A 156 8.69 3.08 -18.92
CA ILE A 156 8.12 3.89 -17.83
C ILE A 156 8.16 5.40 -18.14
N PRO A 157 9.25 5.97 -18.69
CA PRO A 157 9.26 7.39 -19.08
C PRO A 157 8.17 7.75 -20.09
N SER A 158 7.88 6.87 -21.05
CA SER A 158 6.80 7.09 -22.01
C SER A 158 5.42 7.00 -21.34
N LEU A 159 5.23 6.06 -20.41
CA LEU A 159 4.00 6.00 -19.61
C LEU A 159 3.77 7.30 -18.82
N GLN A 160 4.82 7.83 -18.17
CA GLN A 160 4.75 9.08 -17.41
C GLN A 160 4.46 10.32 -18.27
N ARG A 161 4.98 10.34 -19.50
CA ARG A 161 4.83 11.48 -20.41
C ARG A 161 3.48 11.49 -21.13
N ASP A 162 3.02 10.32 -21.57
CA ASP A 162 1.95 10.22 -22.57
C ASP A 162 0.62 9.73 -21.99
N ALA A 163 0.64 9.03 -20.84
CA ALA A 163 -0.58 8.51 -20.24
C ALA A 163 -1.53 9.62 -19.79
N LYS A 164 -2.83 9.38 -19.97
CA LYS A 164 -3.90 10.29 -19.54
C LYS A 164 -4.85 9.56 -18.62
N LEU A 165 -5.19 10.20 -17.50
CA LEU A 165 -6.20 9.68 -16.58
C LEU A 165 -7.52 10.40 -16.78
N ILE A 166 -8.61 9.64 -16.62
CA ILE A 166 -9.97 10.16 -16.53
C ILE A 166 -10.48 9.98 -15.10
N ARG A 167 -11.15 11.00 -14.56
CA ARG A 167 -11.80 10.91 -13.26
C ARG A 167 -13.11 10.14 -13.42
N VAL A 168 -13.31 9.15 -12.56
CA VAL A 168 -14.56 8.37 -12.50
C VAL A 168 -15.33 8.67 -11.23
N THR A 169 -16.64 8.45 -11.27
CA THR A 169 -17.52 8.53 -10.10
C THR A 169 -17.44 7.21 -9.29
N PRO A 170 -18.02 7.15 -8.08
CA PRO A 170 -18.14 5.89 -7.35
C PRO A 170 -18.90 4.79 -8.11
N ALA A 171 -19.85 5.16 -8.98
CA ALA A 171 -20.52 4.21 -9.87
C ALA A 171 -19.55 3.62 -10.89
N GLY A 172 -18.73 4.46 -11.54
CA GLY A 172 -17.68 3.99 -12.45
C GLY A 172 -16.60 3.17 -11.73
N HIS A 173 -16.32 3.44 -10.45
CA HIS A 173 -15.44 2.57 -9.67
C HIS A 173 -16.03 1.17 -9.47
N ARG A 174 -17.33 1.07 -9.13
CA ARG A 174 -18.02 -0.22 -9.03
C ARG A 174 -18.07 -0.96 -10.36
N GLU A 175 -18.34 -0.25 -11.46
CA GLU A 175 -18.30 -0.80 -12.82
C GLU A 175 -16.92 -1.39 -13.17
N GLY A 176 -15.83 -0.78 -12.70
CA GLY A 176 -14.48 -1.30 -12.91
C GLY A 176 -14.14 -2.59 -12.15
N HIS A 177 -14.98 -3.03 -11.21
CA HIS A 177 -14.83 -4.28 -10.47
C HIS A 177 -15.75 -5.36 -11.04
N VAL A 178 -15.58 -6.62 -10.62
CA VAL A 178 -16.56 -7.67 -10.92
C VAL A 178 -17.88 -7.30 -10.24
N HIS A 179 -18.98 -7.24 -11.00
CA HIS A 179 -20.32 -6.98 -10.49
C HIS A 179 -21.34 -7.90 -11.19
N ASP A 180 -22.51 -8.07 -10.56
CA ASP A 180 -23.66 -8.85 -11.06
C ASP A 180 -23.39 -10.35 -11.33
N VAL A 181 -22.32 -10.92 -10.77
CA VAL A 181 -21.98 -12.35 -10.85
C VAL A 181 -21.42 -12.88 -9.52
N ILE A 182 -21.55 -14.20 -9.31
CA ILE A 182 -20.97 -14.88 -8.15
C ILE A 182 -19.62 -15.47 -8.56
N ILE A 183 -18.54 -15.06 -7.88
CA ILE A 183 -17.20 -15.61 -8.09
C ILE A 183 -17.14 -17.02 -7.50
N THR A 184 -16.94 -18.02 -8.35
CA THR A 184 -16.82 -19.44 -7.93
C THR A 184 -15.38 -19.90 -7.75
N LYS A 185 -14.42 -19.18 -8.34
CA LYS A 185 -12.98 -19.46 -8.24
C LYS A 185 -12.21 -18.16 -8.19
N GLU A 186 -11.33 -18.01 -7.20
CA GLU A 186 -10.48 -16.83 -7.07
C GLU A 186 -9.41 -16.78 -8.16
N ALA A 187 -9.23 -15.59 -8.74
CA ALA A 187 -8.11 -15.32 -9.63
C ALA A 187 -6.87 -14.91 -8.81
N PRO A 188 -5.65 -15.26 -9.25
CA PRO A 188 -4.43 -14.99 -8.49
C PRO A 188 -4.10 -13.49 -8.34
N ASN A 189 -4.69 -12.64 -9.17
CA ASN A 189 -4.46 -11.20 -9.23
C ASN A 189 -5.69 -10.36 -8.82
N TYR A 190 -6.78 -10.99 -8.40
CA TYR A 190 -8.01 -10.29 -8.04
C TYR A 190 -8.70 -10.94 -6.85
N ARG A 191 -8.84 -10.17 -5.77
CA ARG A 191 -9.65 -10.49 -4.60
C ARG A 191 -10.51 -9.29 -4.24
N VAL A 192 -11.77 -9.56 -3.94
CA VAL A 192 -12.68 -8.59 -3.36
C VAL A 192 -12.50 -8.72 -1.85
N GLU A 193 -11.96 -7.66 -1.23
CA GLU A 193 -11.96 -7.50 0.24
C GLU A 193 -13.17 -6.67 0.66
#